data_AF-R9CD03-F1
#
_entry.id   AF-R9CD03-F1
#
_cell.length_a   1.000
_cell.length_b   1.000
_cell.length_c   1.000
_cell.angle_alpha   90.00
_cell.angle_beta   90.00
_cell.angle_gamma   90.00
#
_symmetry.space_group_name_H-M   'P 1'
#
loop_
_entity.id
_entity.type
_entity.pdbx_description
1 polymer ?
#
loop_
_entity_poly.entity_id
_entity_poly.type
_entity_poly.pdbx_seq_one_letter_code
_entity_poly.pdbx_strand_id
1 'polypeptide(L)'
;NYNKKEINNFKSIIMKKLYKFRTKDLYKNSYKFSVSSQCDKCNLCVKICPTRNIENIGDYIKFRDNCILCCRCMSCCPKNAILYKNKQYSQYKENIDLIVG
;
A
#
# COMPACT_ATOMS: atom_id res chain seq x y z
N ASN A 1 12.17 27.43 20.29
CA ASN A 1 11.90 26.97 21.66
C ASN A 1 10.64 26.11 21.71
N TYR A 2 10.79 24.81 21.47
CA TYR A 2 9.69 23.86 21.61
C TYR A 2 9.47 23.56 23.09
N ASN A 3 8.40 24.11 23.67
CA ASN A 3 8.09 23.98 25.09
C ASN A 3 7.38 22.64 25.33
N LYS A 4 8.13 21.63 25.75
CA LYS A 4 7.64 20.27 26.01
C LYS A 4 6.88 20.29 27.35
N LYS A 5 5.62 20.73 27.34
CA LYS A 5 4.70 20.58 28.48
C LYS A 5 4.83 19.17 29.03
N GLU A 6 5.05 19.02 30.33
CA GLU A 6 5.14 17.72 31.01
C GLU A 6 3.85 16.93 30.77
N ILE A 7 3.92 15.99 29.82
CA ILE A 7 2.82 15.08 29.53
C ILE A 7 2.80 14.07 30.67
N ASN A 8 1.82 14.17 31.58
CA ASN A 8 1.57 13.17 32.62
C ASN A 8 1.66 11.75 32.02
N ASN A 9 2.56 10.94 32.58
CA ASN A 9 2.94 9.62 32.05
C ASN A 9 1.73 8.68 31.86
N PHE A 10 0.70 8.84 32.69
CA PHE A 10 -0.56 8.11 32.57
C PHE A 10 -1.38 8.48 31.33
N LYS A 11 -1.49 9.79 31.02
CA LYS A 11 -2.18 10.27 29.80
C LYS A 11 -1.43 9.81 28.56
N SER A 12 -0.09 9.79 28.57
CA SER A 12 0.69 9.32 27.42
C SER A 12 0.55 7.81 27.20
N ILE A 13 0.46 7.00 28.26
CA ILE A 13 0.23 5.55 28.18
C ILE A 13 -1.18 5.26 27.63
N ILE A 14 -2.21 5.93 28.17
CA ILE A 14 -3.58 5.78 27.68
C ILE A 14 -3.68 6.21 26.22
N MET A 15 -3.10 7.36 25.86
CA MET A 15 -3.08 7.83 24.48
C MET A 15 -2.35 6.85 23.57
N LYS A 16 -1.15 6.35 23.94
CA LYS A 16 -0.45 5.31 23.16
C LYS A 16 -1.31 4.05 22.95
N LYS A 17 -2.06 3.63 23.98
CA LYS A 17 -2.94 2.45 23.92
C LYS A 17 -4.16 2.70 23.02
N LEU A 18 -4.79 3.88 23.14
CA LEU A 18 -5.90 4.33 22.30
C LEU A 18 -5.49 4.50 20.83
N TYR A 19 -4.34 5.14 20.58
CA TYR A 19 -3.79 5.28 19.23
C TYR A 19 -3.43 3.93 18.65
N LYS A 20 -2.75 3.03 19.39
CA LYS A 20 -2.44 1.66 18.94
C LYS A 20 -3.71 0.85 18.63
N PHE A 21 -4.79 1.08 19.37
CA PHE A 21 -6.09 0.46 19.10
C PHE A 21 -6.72 1.02 17.81
N ARG A 22 -6.79 2.35 17.66
CA ARG A 22 -7.30 3.01 16.43
C ARG A 22 -6.45 2.75 15.19
N THR A 23 -5.15 2.55 15.36
CA THR A 23 -4.23 2.32 14.24
C THR A 23 -4.17 0.86 13.82
N LYS A 24 -4.78 -0.07 14.56
CA LYS A 24 -4.78 -1.50 14.23
C LYS A 24 -5.39 -1.79 12.86
N ASP A 25 -6.36 -0.99 12.44
CA ASP A 25 -6.96 -1.06 11.11
C ASP A 25 -6.19 -0.26 10.04
N LEU A 26 -5.28 0.64 10.43
CA LEU A 26 -4.43 1.39 9.49
C LEU A 26 -3.41 0.50 8.77
N TYR A 27 -3.12 -0.71 9.29
CA TYR A 27 -2.23 -1.67 8.62
C TYR A 27 -2.95 -2.44 7.50
N LYS A 28 -4.30 -2.53 7.54
CA LYS A 28 -5.11 -3.10 6.46
C LYS A 28 -5.31 -2.08 5.34
N ASN A 29 -4.25 -1.61 4.69
CA ASN A 29 -4.43 -0.73 3.53
C ASN A 29 -4.69 -1.49 2.23
N SER A 30 -4.32 -2.76 2.22
CA SER A 30 -4.43 -3.68 1.10
C SER A 30 -5.86 -3.97 0.65
N TYR A 31 -6.84 -4.00 1.55
CA TYR A 31 -8.24 -4.31 1.19
C TYR A 31 -8.85 -3.32 0.19
N LYS A 32 -8.23 -2.13 0.05
CA LYS A 32 -8.65 -1.13 -0.93
C LYS A 32 -8.10 -1.41 -2.31
N PHE A 33 -7.11 -2.28 -2.47
CA PHE A 33 -6.57 -2.65 -3.76
C PHE A 33 -7.30 -3.87 -4.33
N SER A 34 -7.56 -3.84 -5.63
CA SER A 34 -8.08 -4.97 -6.39
C SER A 34 -7.38 -5.07 -7.75
N VAL A 35 -7.58 -6.17 -8.46
CA VAL A 35 -6.92 -6.44 -9.74
C VAL A 35 -7.97 -6.70 -10.79
N SER A 36 -7.91 -5.96 -11.89
CA SER A 36 -8.84 -6.12 -13.01
C SER A 36 -8.46 -7.31 -13.89
N SER A 37 -9.39 -7.72 -14.77
CA SER A 37 -9.17 -8.77 -15.76
C SER A 37 -8.10 -8.44 -16.81
N GLN A 38 -7.63 -7.20 -16.88
CA GLN A 38 -6.55 -6.79 -17.78
C GLN A 38 -5.16 -7.25 -17.28
N CYS A 39 -5.07 -7.78 -16.06
CA CYS A 39 -3.82 -8.28 -15.52
C CYS A 39 -3.34 -9.53 -16.27
N ASP A 40 -2.16 -9.42 -16.87
CA ASP A 40 -1.45 -10.51 -17.55
C ASP A 40 -0.50 -11.29 -16.64
N LYS A 41 -0.52 -11.00 -15.33
CA LYS A 41 0.32 -11.65 -14.31
C LYS A 41 1.82 -11.53 -14.58
N CYS A 42 2.28 -10.42 -15.18
CA CYS A 42 3.70 -10.10 -15.40
C CYS A 42 4.58 -10.01 -14.13
N ASN A 43 4.01 -10.14 -12.92
CA ASN A 43 4.71 -10.15 -11.62
C ASN A 43 5.48 -8.88 -11.25
N LEU A 44 5.39 -7.82 -12.04
CA LEU A 44 6.09 -6.57 -11.73
C LEU A 44 5.66 -5.98 -10.37
N CYS A 45 4.35 -5.99 -10.06
CA CYS A 45 3.84 -5.50 -8.78
C CYS A 45 4.38 -6.31 -7.57
N VAL A 46 4.61 -7.62 -7.75
CA VAL A 46 5.23 -8.51 -6.76
C VAL A 46 6.69 -8.09 -6.54
N LYS A 47 7.45 -7.92 -7.63
CA LYS A 47 8.89 -7.56 -7.60
C LYS A 47 9.15 -6.20 -6.94
N ILE A 48 8.34 -5.18 -7.27
CA ILE A 48 8.60 -3.80 -6.86
C ILE A 48 8.00 -3.42 -5.49
N CYS A 49 7.24 -4.31 -4.86
CA CYS A 49 6.59 -4.00 -3.58
C CYS A 49 7.63 -3.95 -2.44
N PRO A 50 7.90 -2.78 -1.84
CA PRO A 50 8.98 -2.63 -0.85
C PRO A 50 8.74 -3.45 0.43
N THR A 51 7.48 -3.75 0.74
CA THR A 51 7.09 -4.52 1.94
C THR A 51 6.71 -5.97 1.63
N ARG A 52 6.96 -6.45 0.40
CA ARG A 52 6.60 -7.82 -0.06
C ARG A 52 5.14 -8.16 0.24
N ASN A 53 4.25 -7.17 0.05
CA ASN A 53 2.83 -7.30 0.36
C ASN A 53 2.04 -8.05 -0.71
N ILE A 54 2.60 -8.25 -1.90
CA ILE A 54 1.90 -8.73 -3.08
C ILE A 54 2.48 -10.09 -3.45
N GLU A 55 1.63 -11.05 -3.73
CA GLU A 55 1.98 -12.42 -4.08
C GLU A 55 1.20 -12.85 -5.33
N ASN A 56 1.84 -13.57 -6.24
CA ASN A 56 1.15 -14.27 -7.32
C ASN A 56 0.89 -15.71 -6.86
N ILE A 57 -0.38 -16.12 -6.83
CA ILE A 57 -0.78 -17.47 -6.44
C ILE A 57 -1.23 -18.34 -7.63
N GLY A 58 -0.78 -18.00 -8.85
CA GLY A 58 -1.11 -18.68 -10.10
C GLY A 58 -2.34 -18.10 -10.76
N ASP A 59 -3.48 -18.19 -10.09
CA ASP A 59 -4.77 -17.75 -10.65
C ASP A 59 -4.90 -16.23 -10.61
N TYR A 60 -4.50 -15.61 -9.50
CA TYR A 60 -4.62 -14.17 -9.27
C TYR A 60 -3.47 -13.59 -8.45
N ILE A 61 -3.42 -12.26 -8.41
CA ILE A 61 -2.51 -11.48 -7.58
C ILE A 61 -3.19 -11.18 -6.23
N LYS A 62 -2.58 -11.59 -5.13
CA LYS A 62 -3.08 -11.44 -3.76
C LYS A 62 -2.33 -10.34 -3.01
N PHE A 63 -3.06 -9.49 -2.30
CA PHE A 63 -2.50 -8.49 -1.37
C PHE A 63 -2.63 -9.00 0.08
N ARG A 64 -1.53 -8.91 0.84
CA ARG A 64 -1.43 -9.21 2.28
C ARG A 64 -1.65 -7.94 3.13
N ASP A 65 -1.36 -7.96 4.43
CA ASP A 65 -1.71 -6.88 5.37
C ASP A 65 -0.56 -5.93 5.75
N ASN A 66 0.50 -5.87 4.96
CA ASN A 66 1.70 -5.05 5.17
C ASN A 66 1.81 -3.88 4.16
N CYS A 67 0.69 -3.44 3.58
CA CYS A 67 0.68 -2.38 2.59
C CYS A 67 0.88 -1.00 3.24
N ILE A 68 1.90 -0.27 2.79
CA ILE A 68 2.23 1.09 3.27
C ILE A 68 1.68 2.21 2.38
N LEU A 69 0.76 1.91 1.46
CA LEU A 69 0.18 2.88 0.51
C LEU A 69 1.19 3.66 -0.34
N CYS A 70 2.33 3.07 -0.70
CA CYS A 70 3.28 3.72 -1.61
C CYS A 70 2.79 3.82 -3.06
N CYS A 71 1.69 3.13 -3.41
CA CYS A 71 1.06 3.13 -4.74
C CYS A 71 1.94 2.66 -5.93
N ARG A 72 3.17 2.21 -5.69
CA ARG A 72 4.10 1.77 -6.75
C ARG A 72 3.52 0.67 -7.64
N CYS A 73 2.80 -0.30 -7.08
CA CYS A 73 2.13 -1.36 -7.84
C CYS A 73 1.10 -0.82 -8.83
N MET A 74 0.40 0.27 -8.48
CA MET A 74 -0.59 0.92 -9.33
C MET A 74 0.09 1.79 -10.38
N SER A 75 1.08 2.60 -9.98
CA SER A 75 1.78 3.52 -10.89
C SER A 75 2.57 2.79 -11.98
N CYS A 76 3.20 1.66 -11.66
CA CYS A 76 4.08 0.95 -12.60
C CYS A 76 3.39 -0.20 -13.35
N CYS A 77 2.10 -0.50 -13.10
CA CYS A 77 1.44 -1.62 -13.77
C CYS A 77 1.27 -1.31 -15.28
N PRO A 78 1.91 -2.05 -16.20
CA PRO A 78 1.89 -1.74 -17.63
C PRO A 78 0.49 -1.88 -18.25
N LYS A 79 -0.33 -2.77 -17.68
CA LYS A 79 -1.74 -2.97 -18.06
C LYS A 79 -2.71 -2.04 -17.33
N ASN A 80 -2.21 -1.20 -16.42
CA ASN A 80 -3.02 -0.39 -15.51
C ASN A 80 -4.14 -1.20 -14.82
N ALA A 81 -3.81 -2.43 -14.44
CA ALA A 81 -4.77 -3.42 -13.92
C ALA A 81 -4.91 -3.41 -12.39
N ILE A 82 -4.08 -2.66 -11.67
CA ILE A 82 -4.21 -2.50 -10.22
C ILE A 82 -5.16 -1.35 -9.94
N LEU A 83 -6.27 -1.64 -9.26
CA LEU A 83 -7.31 -0.69 -8.93
C LEU A 83 -7.19 -0.26 -7.47
N TYR A 84 -7.60 0.97 -7.16
CA TYR A 84 -7.78 1.43 -5.79
C TYR A 84 -9.25 1.81 -5.58
N LYS A 85 -9.88 1.22 -4.57
CA LYS A 85 -11.33 1.28 -4.32
C LYS A 85 -12.15 0.92 -5.58
N ASN A 86 -11.73 -0.12 -6.29
CA ASN A 86 -12.34 -0.60 -7.55
C ASN A 86 -12.34 0.45 -8.69
N LYS A 87 -11.44 1.44 -8.63
CA LYS A 87 -11.27 2.44 -9.70
C LYS A 87 -9.87 2.36 -10.28
N GLN A 88 -9.81 2.49 -11.59
CA GLN A 88 -8.56 2.69 -12.32
C GLN A 88 -8.16 4.16 -12.23
N TYR A 89 -6.86 4.43 -12.15
CA TYR A 89 -6.31 5.78 -12.08
C TYR A 89 -5.46 6.06 -13.31
N SER A 90 -5.41 7.32 -13.75
CA SER A 90 -4.50 7.75 -14.80
C SER A 90 -3.05 7.59 -14.32
N GLN A 91 -2.25 6.90 -15.12
CA GLN A 91 -0.82 6.78 -14.89
C GLN A 91 -0.10 7.86 -15.71
N TYR A 92 0.75 8.64 -15.05
CA TYR A 92 1.70 9.50 -15.74
C TYR A 92 2.81 8.60 -16.29
N LYS A 93 2.91 8.49 -17.61
CA LYS A 93 3.77 7.52 -18.30
C LYS A 93 5.18 8.02 -18.61
N GLU A 94 5.50 9.26 -18.24
CA GLU A 94 6.84 9.80 -18.45
C GLU A 94 7.87 8.95 -17.71
N ASN A 95 8.88 8.46 -18.44
CA ASN A 95 10.02 7.72 -17.90
C ASN A 95 9.67 6.40 -17.19
N ILE A 96 8.53 5.76 -17.47
CA ILE A 96 8.20 4.48 -16.86
C ILE A 96 9.26 3.43 -17.18
N ASP A 97 9.79 3.45 -18.41
CA ASP A 97 10.86 2.56 -18.89
C ASP A 97 12.13 2.66 -18.04
N LEU A 98 12.44 3.83 -17.45
CA LEU A 98 13.57 4.02 -16.52
C LEU A 98 13.37 3.32 -15.17
N ILE A 99 12.12 2.98 -14.82
CA ILE A 99 11.75 2.36 -13.54
C ILE A 99 11.56 0.85 -13.70
N VAL A 100 11.09 0.40 -14.87
CA VAL A 100 10.80 -1.02 -15.11
C VAL A 100 12.02 -1.83 -15.50
N GLY A 101 13.03 -1.22 -16.13
CA GLY A 101 14.30 -1.85 -16.50
C GLY A 101 14.17 -2.90 -17.60
#